data_AF-A0A520HIV5-F1
#
_entry.id   AF-A0A520HIV5-F1
#
_cell.length_a   1.000
_cell.length_b   1.000
_cell.length_c   1.000
_cell.angle_alpha   90.00
_cell.angle_beta   90.00
_cell.angle_gamma   90.00
#
_symmetry.space_group_name_H-M   'P 1'
#
loop_
_entity.id
_entity.type
_entity.pdbx_description
1 polymer ?
#
loop_
_entity_poly.entity_id
_entity_poly.type
_entity_poly.pdbx_seq_one_letter_code
_entity_poly.pdbx_strand_id
1 'polypeptide(L)' 'MKTLTLLRHAKSGWDDPVARDFDRPLNAKGK' A
#
# COMPACT_ATOMS: atom_id res chain seq x y z
N MET A 1 -23.96 -3.18 20.25
CA MET A 1 -22.95 -4.06 19.60
C MET A 1 -21.81 -3.19 19.08
N LYS A 2 -20.56 -3.67 19.13
CA LYS A 2 -19.40 -2.95 18.60
C LYS A 2 -18.88 -3.68 17.37
N THR A 3 -18.43 -2.92 16.37
CA THR A 3 -17.87 -3.44 15.12
C THR A 3 -16.42 -2.99 15.01
N LEU A 4 -15.52 -3.92 14.71
CA LEU A 4 -14.12 -3.64 14.40
C LEU A 4 -13.90 -3.91 12.90
N THR A 5 -13.43 -2.89 12.18
CA THR A 5 -13.06 -3.01 10.77
C THR A 5 -11.55 -3.05 10.65
N LEU A 6 -11.04 -4.09 10.01
CA LEU A 6 -9.62 -4.23 9.65
C LEU A 6 -9.47 -4.08 8.15
N LEU A 7 -8.46 -3.33 7.72
CA LEU A 7 -8.17 -3.06 6.31
C LEU A 7 -6.66 -3.14 6.08
N ARG A 8 -6.26 -3.60 4.89
CA ARG A 8 -4.87 -3.55 4.41
C ARG A 8 -4.60 -2.25 3.62
N HIS A 9 -3.34 -1.86 3.50
CA HIS A 9 -2.97 -0.74 2.62
C HIS A 9 -3.35 -1.00 1.15
N ALA A 10 -3.54 0.07 0.38
CA ALA A 10 -3.81 0.00 -1.05
C ALA A 10 -2.54 -0.38 -1.84
N LYS A 11 -2.67 -0.73 -3.12
CA LYS A 11 -1.57 -1.36 -3.88
C LYS A 11 -0.35 -0.43 -4.05
N SER A 12 0.83 -0.91 -3.65
CA SER A 12 2.12 -0.23 -3.85
C SER A 12 2.69 -0.39 -5.27
N GLY A 13 3.62 0.50 -5.65
CA GLY A 13 4.40 0.47 -6.89
C GLY A 13 5.68 -0.35 -6.79
N TRP A 14 6.12 -0.87 -7.94
CA TRP A 14 7.30 -1.75 -8.10
C TRP A 14 8.21 -1.31 -9.27
N ASP A 15 8.04 -0.08 -9.72
CA ASP A 15 8.74 0.57 -10.81
C ASP A 15 10.20 0.90 -10.47
N ASP A 16 10.49 1.23 -9.21
CA ASP A 16 11.86 1.35 -8.72
C ASP A 16 12.38 0.00 -8.14
N PRO A 17 13.40 -0.62 -8.77
CA PRO A 17 13.95 -1.90 -8.33
C PRO A 17 14.88 -1.79 -7.11
N VAL A 18 15.41 -0.60 -6.78
CA VAL A 18 16.34 -0.39 -5.65
C VAL A 18 15.67 0.25 -4.43
N ALA A 19 14.42 0.69 -4.56
CA ALA A 19 13.65 1.23 -3.44
C ALA A 19 13.49 0.22 -2.29
N ARG A 20 13.73 0.70 -1.06
CA ARG A 20 13.37 -0.03 0.16
C ARG A 20 11.85 -0.21 0.20
N ASP A 21 11.40 -1.35 0.70
CA ASP A 21 9.97 -1.68 0.74
C ASP A 21 9.13 -0.61 1.46
N PHE A 22 9.61 -0.09 2.58
CA PHE A 22 8.93 0.94 3.36
C PHE A 22 8.69 2.26 2.60
N ASP A 23 9.59 2.61 1.68
CA ASP A 23 9.51 3.88 0.94
C ASP A 23 8.65 3.75 -0.32
N ARG A 24 8.09 2.56 -0.62
CA ARG A 24 7.34 2.33 -1.86
C ARG A 24 6.02 3.13 -1.87
N PRO A 25 5.77 3.96 -2.90
CA PRO A 25 4.53 4.73 -3.00
C PRO A 25 3.35 3.86 -3.48
N LEU A 26 2.13 4.39 -3.35
CA LEU A 26 0.95 3.80 -4.00
C LEU A 26 1.01 3.96 -5.52
N ASN A 27 0.62 2.91 -6.25
CA ASN A 27 0.51 2.96 -7.71
C ASN A 27 -0.84 3.54 -8.16
N ALA A 28 -1.04 3.72 -9.47
CA ALA A 28 -2.27 4.28 -10.03
C ALA A 28 -3.55 3.49 -9.70
N LYS A 29 -3.45 2.19 -9.34
CA LYS A 29 -4.59 1.39 -8.85
C LYS A 29 -4.81 1.50 -7.34
N GLY A 30 -3.80 1.97 -6.61
CA GLY A 30 -3.85 2.13 -5.16
C GLY A 30 -4.14 3.56 -4.71
N LYS A 31 -3.91 4.56 -5.57
CA LYS A 31 -4.33 5.95 -5.38
C LYS A 31 -5.84 6.12 -5.56
#